data_AF-A0A7V1CWY5-F1
#
_entry.id   AF-A0A7V1CWY5-F1
#
_cell.length_a   1.000
_cell.length_b   1.000
_cell.length_c   1.000
_cell.angle_alpha   90.00
_cell.angle_beta   90.00
_cell.angle_gamma   90.00
#
_symmetry.space_group_name_H-M   'P 1'
#
loop_
_entity.id
_entity.type
_entity.pdbx_description
1 polymer ?
#
loop_
_entity_poly.entity_id
_entity_poly.type
_entity_poly.pdbx_seq_one_letter_code
_entity_poly.pdbx_strand_id
1 'polypeptide(L)'
;MRINDLTQQQLTLISIDLAQLRLIADLTLAPTMPYFAEKPYPIGRCREIRDEVFTLLQAQLPHTQKPGLSLLKDLIAQGNPLQKAWGSLRDEYFQNAFIIGTWYIDVANDTVNANKPRVEILPLATSNFTPIKDFTQFVTIARSYWKVAVYRNDVCPALAPYMPLLCVGDNGTSWLGAANDDMLNIAIHSQFTQSKTILKDLPSPPVEIIQRWQSLLLNFTHDPLLTTKGDAITFCDEYSKKLQHPDLAHRDAAVIAYSSLPKSV
;
A
#
# COMPACT_ATOMS: atom_id res chain seq x y z
N MET A 1 12.02 -31.88 -8.32
CA MET A 1 12.55 -31.51 -6.99
C MET A 1 11.38 -30.92 -6.22
N ARG A 2 10.95 -31.54 -5.11
CA ARG A 2 9.67 -31.26 -4.45
C ARG A 2 9.73 -29.92 -3.70
N ILE A 3 8.60 -29.22 -3.71
CA ILE A 3 8.35 -27.94 -3.01
C ILE A 3 8.66 -28.12 -1.52
N ASN A 4 9.45 -27.21 -0.95
CA ASN A 4 9.89 -27.22 0.44
C ASN A 4 8.76 -26.79 1.38
N ASP A 5 7.91 -27.75 1.74
CA ASP A 5 6.88 -27.53 2.77
C ASP A 5 7.52 -27.52 4.16
N LEU A 6 7.43 -26.38 4.85
CA LEU A 6 7.76 -26.26 6.26
C LEU A 6 6.77 -27.07 7.09
N THR A 7 7.29 -27.87 8.03
CA THR A 7 6.48 -28.56 9.03
C THR A 7 5.87 -27.58 10.04
N GLN A 8 4.82 -28.00 10.75
CA GLN A 8 4.19 -27.18 11.81
C GLN A 8 5.17 -26.80 12.94
N GLN A 9 6.13 -27.66 13.25
CA GLN A 9 7.18 -27.35 14.23
C GLN A 9 8.10 -26.23 13.70
N GLN A 10 8.50 -26.30 12.44
CA GLN A 10 9.32 -25.27 11.80
C GLN A 10 8.57 -23.93 11.71
N LEU A 11 7.28 -23.95 11.36
CA LEU A 11 6.44 -22.76 11.34
C LEU A 11 6.33 -22.11 12.74
N THR A 12 6.16 -22.93 13.78
CA THR A 12 6.17 -22.45 15.18
C THR A 12 7.49 -21.76 15.53
N LEU A 13 8.64 -22.34 15.16
CA LEU A 13 9.95 -21.74 15.43
C LEU A 13 10.11 -20.39 14.70
N ILE A 14 9.73 -20.33 13.43
CA ILE A 14 9.75 -19.09 12.65
C ILE A 14 8.85 -18.03 13.30
N SER A 15 7.63 -18.41 13.68
CA SER A 15 6.69 -17.49 14.32
C SER A 15 7.21 -16.92 15.64
N ILE A 16 7.88 -17.74 16.47
CA ILE A 16 8.47 -17.29 17.74
C ILE A 16 9.56 -16.25 17.48
N ASP A 17 10.49 -16.55 16.58
CA ASP A 17 11.62 -15.65 16.30
C ASP A 17 11.16 -14.34 15.65
N LEU A 18 10.18 -14.40 14.73
CA LEU A 18 9.58 -13.21 14.15
C LEU A 18 8.80 -12.39 15.18
N ALA A 19 8.10 -13.04 16.13
CA ALA A 19 7.41 -12.34 17.21
C ALA A 19 8.40 -11.62 18.15
N GLN A 20 9.60 -12.17 18.35
CA GLN A 20 10.68 -11.48 19.07
C GLN A 20 11.21 -10.27 18.30
N LEU A 21 11.41 -10.38 16.98
CA LEU A 21 11.77 -9.23 16.15
C LEU A 21 10.69 -8.15 16.19
N ARG A 22 9.42 -8.56 16.12
CA ARG A 22 8.27 -7.67 16.26
C ARG A 22 8.28 -6.94 17.60
N LEU A 23 8.62 -7.60 18.70
CA LEU A 23 8.74 -6.92 20.00
C LEU A 23 9.84 -5.84 19.99
N ILE A 24 10.97 -6.09 19.33
CA ILE A 24 12.03 -5.08 19.18
C ILE A 24 11.52 -3.91 18.33
N ALA A 25 10.82 -4.19 17.24
CA ALA A 25 10.18 -3.14 16.42
C ALA A 25 9.17 -2.31 17.23
N ASP A 26 8.37 -2.96 18.09
CA ASP A 26 7.43 -2.27 18.99
C ASP A 26 8.15 -1.28 19.92
N LEU A 27 9.31 -1.64 20.47
CA LEU A 27 10.10 -0.77 21.35
C LEU A 27 10.62 0.48 20.63
N THR A 28 10.89 0.38 19.33
CA THR A 28 11.30 1.52 18.49
C THR A 28 10.10 2.38 18.07
N LEU A 29 9.02 1.74 17.64
CA LEU A 29 7.91 2.41 16.97
C LEU A 29 6.87 2.98 17.94
N ALA A 30 6.53 2.27 19.03
CA ALA A 30 5.48 2.72 19.93
C ALA A 30 5.74 4.11 20.56
N PRO A 31 6.99 4.46 20.97
CA PRO A 31 7.28 5.79 21.51
C PRO A 31 7.22 6.91 20.47
N THR A 32 7.57 6.61 19.21
CA THR A 32 7.68 7.60 18.12
C THR A 32 6.39 7.75 17.32
N MET A 33 5.54 6.72 17.34
CA MET A 33 4.27 6.66 16.61
C MET A 33 3.13 6.12 17.49
N PRO A 34 2.85 6.77 18.64
CA PRO A 34 1.95 6.22 19.66
C PRO A 34 0.49 6.13 19.22
N TYR A 35 0.07 6.94 18.23
CA TYR A 35 -1.31 6.98 17.74
C TYR A 35 -1.36 7.06 16.21
N PHE A 36 -2.44 6.51 15.63
CA PHE A 36 -2.82 6.68 14.23
C PHE A 36 -4.33 6.82 14.13
N ALA A 37 -4.82 7.92 13.56
CA ALA A 37 -6.26 8.21 13.45
C ALA A 37 -6.98 7.98 14.80
N GLU A 38 -6.44 8.56 15.88
CA GLU A 38 -6.92 8.46 17.27
C GLU A 38 -6.85 7.07 17.91
N LYS A 39 -6.42 6.04 17.17
CA LYS A 39 -6.24 4.68 17.70
C LYS A 39 -4.82 4.50 18.24
N PRO A 40 -4.65 3.82 19.38
CA PRO A 40 -3.32 3.58 19.94
C PRO A 40 -2.54 2.56 19.09
N TYR A 41 -1.22 2.64 19.17
CA TYR A 41 -0.33 1.59 18.70
C TYR A 41 -0.77 0.20 19.23
N PRO A 42 -0.78 -0.87 18.42
CA PRO A 42 -0.22 -0.98 17.06
C PRO A 42 -1.24 -0.74 15.94
N ILE A 43 -2.45 -0.26 16.25
CA ILE A 43 -3.55 -0.23 15.28
C ILE A 43 -3.23 0.67 14.09
N GLY A 44 -3.41 0.15 12.87
CA GLY A 44 -3.15 0.86 11.63
C GLY A 44 -1.66 1.00 11.24
N ARG A 45 -0.73 0.39 11.99
CA ARG A 45 0.73 0.50 11.77
C ARG A 45 1.37 -0.69 11.06
N CYS A 46 0.59 -1.47 10.29
CA CYS A 46 1.10 -2.70 9.68
C CYS A 46 2.28 -2.48 8.72
N ARG A 47 2.31 -1.34 8.01
CA ARG A 47 3.41 -0.99 7.12
C ARG A 47 4.68 -0.72 7.90
N GLU A 48 4.61 0.16 8.89
CA GLU A 48 5.76 0.59 9.70
C GLU A 48 6.34 -0.59 10.46
N ILE A 49 5.47 -1.41 11.06
CA ILE A 49 5.86 -2.65 11.72
C ILE A 49 6.55 -3.62 10.75
N ARG A 50 5.96 -3.88 9.57
CA ARG A 50 6.58 -4.74 8.56
C ARG A 50 7.96 -4.22 8.16
N ASP A 51 8.08 -2.92 7.88
CA ASP A 51 9.31 -2.32 7.38
C ASP A 51 10.42 -2.33 8.45
N GLU A 52 10.09 -2.10 9.72
CA GLU A 52 11.04 -2.19 10.83
C GLU A 52 11.48 -3.65 11.08
N VAL A 53 10.53 -4.59 11.12
CA VAL A 53 10.86 -6.02 11.25
C VAL A 53 11.71 -6.50 10.08
N PHE A 54 11.46 -6.02 8.86
CA PHE A 54 12.28 -6.36 7.69
C PHE A 54 13.73 -5.88 7.87
N THR A 55 13.92 -4.66 8.36
CA THR A 55 15.25 -4.09 8.64
C THR A 55 15.98 -4.90 9.70
N LEU A 56 15.31 -5.22 10.81
CA LEU A 56 15.86 -6.06 11.88
C LEU A 56 16.22 -7.47 11.37
N LEU A 57 15.35 -8.04 10.54
CA LEU A 57 15.56 -9.36 9.95
C LEU A 57 16.77 -9.37 9.02
N GLN A 58 16.91 -8.37 8.14
CA GLN A 58 18.09 -8.22 7.28
C GLN A 58 19.39 -8.10 8.08
N ALA A 59 19.37 -7.38 9.20
CA ALA A 59 20.53 -7.26 10.08
C ALA A 59 20.87 -8.57 10.82
N GLN A 60 19.87 -9.35 11.24
CA GLN A 60 20.08 -10.56 12.03
C GLN A 60 20.37 -11.82 11.19
N LEU A 61 19.78 -11.96 10.00
CA LEU A 61 19.90 -13.16 9.16
C LEU A 61 21.36 -13.63 8.91
N PRO A 62 22.34 -12.76 8.63
CA PRO A 62 23.71 -13.20 8.37
C PRO A 62 24.35 -13.94 9.55
N HIS A 63 24.01 -13.56 10.79
CA HIS A 63 24.68 -14.02 12.01
C HIS A 63 23.75 -14.76 12.99
N THR A 64 22.51 -15.03 12.59
CA THR A 64 21.52 -15.65 13.48
C THR A 64 21.93 -17.06 13.92
N GLN A 65 21.70 -17.34 15.19
CA GLN A 65 21.70 -18.70 15.76
C GLN A 65 20.28 -19.15 16.14
N LYS A 66 19.28 -18.29 15.93
CA LYS A 66 17.90 -18.59 16.28
C LYS A 66 17.30 -19.61 15.30
N PRO A 67 16.71 -20.73 15.77
CA PRO A 67 16.24 -21.80 14.90
C PRO A 67 15.26 -21.38 13.80
N GLY A 68 14.30 -20.50 14.11
CA GLY A 68 13.32 -20.00 13.15
C GLY A 68 13.94 -19.10 12.09
N LEU A 69 14.79 -18.15 12.48
CA LEU A 69 15.49 -17.31 11.51
C LEU A 69 16.48 -18.10 10.64
N SER A 70 17.10 -19.15 11.19
CA SER A 70 17.94 -20.05 10.39
C SER A 70 17.14 -20.75 9.29
N LEU A 71 15.90 -21.17 9.57
CA LEU A 71 15.01 -21.74 8.55
C LEU A 71 14.68 -20.72 7.44
N LEU A 72 14.41 -19.46 7.81
CA LEU A 72 14.21 -18.38 6.81
C LEU A 72 15.47 -18.14 5.97
N LYS A 73 16.65 -18.14 6.62
CA LYS A 73 17.95 -18.01 5.94
C LYS A 73 18.16 -19.13 4.93
N ASP A 74 17.83 -20.37 5.30
CA ASP A 74 17.97 -21.53 4.41
C ASP A 74 17.02 -21.44 3.21
N LEU A 75 15.76 -21.01 3.41
CA LEU A 75 14.83 -20.77 2.32
C LEU A 75 15.33 -19.71 1.33
N ILE A 76 15.92 -18.62 1.85
CA ILE A 76 16.54 -17.57 1.04
C ILE A 76 17.73 -18.12 0.25
N ALA A 77 18.61 -18.89 0.90
CA ALA A 77 19.76 -19.52 0.25
C ALA A 77 19.37 -20.53 -0.84
N GLN A 78 18.18 -21.12 -0.74
CA GLN A 78 17.58 -22.00 -1.76
C GLN A 78 16.94 -21.24 -2.93
N GLY A 79 17.07 -19.92 -2.98
CA GLY A 79 16.58 -19.09 -4.08
C GLY A 79 15.16 -18.55 -3.89
N ASN A 80 14.61 -18.59 -2.67
CA ASN A 80 13.33 -17.94 -2.36
C ASN A 80 13.60 -16.55 -1.77
N PRO A 81 13.58 -15.46 -2.57
CA PRO A 81 13.84 -14.14 -2.02
C PRO A 81 12.76 -13.77 -1.02
N LEU A 82 13.18 -13.16 0.09
CA LEU A 82 12.25 -12.51 1.01
C LEU A 82 11.81 -11.18 0.42
N GLN A 83 10.51 -11.03 0.17
CA GLN A 83 9.93 -9.85 -0.45
C GLN A 83 8.93 -9.18 0.47
N LYS A 84 8.93 -7.84 0.50
CA LYS A 84 7.83 -7.07 1.08
C LYS A 84 6.70 -7.02 0.07
N ALA A 85 5.47 -7.26 0.54
CA ALA A 85 4.27 -7.22 -0.28
C ALA A 85 3.23 -6.28 0.34
N TRP A 86 2.43 -5.68 -0.55
CA TRP A 86 1.21 -4.95 -0.22
C TRP A 86 0.09 -5.43 -1.17
N GLY A 87 -1.11 -5.63 -0.65
CA GLY A 87 -2.17 -6.25 -1.45
C GLY A 87 -3.51 -6.35 -0.74
N SER A 88 -4.45 -7.03 -1.39
CA SER A 88 -5.75 -7.42 -0.85
C SER A 88 -5.59 -8.65 0.02
N LEU A 89 -6.11 -8.60 1.23
CA LEU A 89 -6.35 -9.78 2.05
C LEU A 89 -7.86 -10.03 2.09
N ARG A 90 -8.31 -11.09 1.39
CA ARG A 90 -9.71 -11.52 1.31
C ARG A 90 -10.69 -10.45 0.81
N ASP A 91 -10.21 -9.44 0.07
CA ASP A 91 -11.00 -8.28 -0.37
C ASP A 91 -11.65 -7.48 0.78
N GLU A 92 -11.11 -7.63 1.97
CA GLU A 92 -11.58 -6.95 3.18
C GLU A 92 -10.58 -5.89 3.65
N TYR A 93 -9.28 -6.13 3.45
CA TYR A 93 -8.22 -5.29 4.00
C TYR A 93 -7.11 -5.05 2.98
N PHE A 94 -6.50 -3.86 3.07
CA PHE A 94 -5.16 -3.65 2.54
C PHE A 94 -4.14 -4.15 3.55
N GLN A 95 -3.29 -5.08 3.12
CA GLN A 95 -2.38 -5.78 4.02
C GLN A 95 -0.92 -5.61 3.59
N ASN A 96 -0.04 -5.42 4.57
CA ASN A 96 1.40 -5.44 4.39
C ASN A 96 1.93 -6.76 4.96
N ALA A 97 2.70 -7.50 4.17
CA ALA A 97 3.22 -8.80 4.55
C ALA A 97 4.61 -9.06 3.96
N PHE A 98 5.22 -10.18 4.34
CA PHE A 98 6.33 -10.78 3.62
C PHE A 98 5.85 -11.97 2.78
N ILE A 99 6.49 -12.15 1.64
CA ILE A 99 6.38 -13.36 0.83
C ILE A 99 7.76 -14.01 0.75
N ILE A 100 7.82 -15.33 0.97
CA ILE A 100 9.02 -16.14 0.76
C ILE A 100 8.62 -17.50 0.19
N GLY A 101 8.97 -17.74 -1.08
CA GLY A 101 8.55 -18.95 -1.79
C GLY A 101 7.03 -19.07 -1.82
N THR A 102 6.50 -20.14 -1.24
CA THR A 102 5.06 -20.42 -1.15
C THR A 102 4.40 -19.91 0.13
N TRP A 103 5.09 -19.09 0.95
CA TRP A 103 4.62 -18.66 2.26
C TRP A 103 4.26 -17.18 2.30
N TYR A 104 3.10 -16.91 2.87
CA TYR A 104 2.66 -15.59 3.32
C TYR A 104 2.98 -15.45 4.81
N ILE A 105 3.61 -14.33 5.18
CA ILE A 105 4.01 -14.04 6.56
C ILE A 105 3.55 -12.63 6.90
N ASP A 106 2.61 -12.51 7.82
CA ASP A 106 2.18 -11.23 8.39
C ASP A 106 2.78 -11.05 9.78
N VAL A 107 3.69 -10.10 9.94
CA VAL A 107 4.30 -9.76 11.23
C VAL A 107 3.53 -8.68 12.00
N ALA A 108 2.35 -8.32 11.49
CA ALA A 108 1.48 -7.25 11.92
C ALA A 108 -0.01 -7.64 11.96
N ASN A 109 -0.34 -8.92 12.16
CA ASN A 109 -1.71 -9.44 12.06
C ASN A 109 -2.66 -8.85 13.13
N ASP A 110 -2.11 -8.35 14.25
CA ASP A 110 -2.83 -7.71 15.34
C ASP A 110 -3.16 -6.22 15.12
N THR A 111 -2.75 -5.63 13.99
CA THR A 111 -2.88 -4.18 13.73
C THR A 111 -4.26 -3.74 13.26
N VAL A 112 -5.16 -4.68 12.97
CA VAL A 112 -6.60 -4.41 12.75
C VAL A 112 -7.42 -4.82 13.97
N ASN A 113 -7.05 -5.94 14.60
CA ASN A 113 -7.68 -6.48 15.80
C ASN A 113 -6.59 -6.93 16.77
N ALA A 114 -6.41 -6.18 17.86
CA ALA A 114 -5.36 -6.42 18.86
C ALA A 114 -5.46 -7.79 19.57
N ASN A 115 -6.59 -8.50 19.45
CA ASN A 115 -6.76 -9.83 20.02
C ASN A 115 -6.21 -10.96 19.13
N LYS A 116 -5.74 -10.65 17.92
CA LYS A 116 -5.09 -11.64 17.04
C LYS A 116 -3.64 -11.89 17.46
N PRO A 117 -3.05 -13.04 17.07
CA PRO A 117 -1.61 -13.23 17.18
C PRO A 117 -0.85 -12.13 16.44
N ARG A 118 0.31 -11.71 16.97
CA ARG A 118 1.17 -10.69 16.33
C ARG A 118 1.70 -11.13 14.97
N VAL A 119 2.03 -12.42 14.86
CA VAL A 119 2.57 -13.03 13.66
C VAL A 119 1.60 -14.10 13.17
N GLU A 120 1.33 -14.11 11.87
CA GLU A 120 0.58 -15.14 11.15
C GLU A 120 1.42 -15.65 9.98
N ILE A 121 1.46 -16.97 9.81
CA ILE A 121 2.15 -17.62 8.71
C ILE A 121 1.19 -18.61 8.07
N LEU A 122 0.95 -18.45 6.77
CA LEU A 122 0.04 -19.27 6.00
C LEU A 122 0.68 -19.65 4.66
N PRO A 123 0.34 -20.80 4.06
CA PRO A 123 0.63 -21.02 2.65
C PRO A 123 -0.05 -19.91 1.83
N LEU A 124 0.70 -19.29 0.91
CA LEU A 124 0.22 -18.21 0.04
C LEU A 124 -1.01 -18.64 -0.76
N ALA A 125 -1.04 -19.91 -1.20
CA ALA A 125 -2.17 -20.49 -1.93
C ALA A 125 -3.49 -20.51 -1.13
N THR A 126 -3.41 -20.45 0.21
CA THR A 126 -4.56 -20.51 1.11
C THR A 126 -4.74 -19.27 1.98
N SER A 127 -3.82 -18.30 1.90
CA SER A 127 -3.91 -17.06 2.69
C SER A 127 -4.99 -16.12 2.15
N ASN A 128 -5.42 -16.30 0.90
CA ASN A 128 -6.27 -15.37 0.15
C ASN A 128 -5.68 -13.95 0.12
N PHE A 129 -4.35 -13.85 0.14
CA PHE A 129 -3.62 -12.63 -0.10
C PHE A 129 -3.25 -12.54 -1.57
N THR A 130 -3.66 -11.47 -2.24
CA THR A 130 -3.33 -11.22 -3.66
C THR A 130 -2.87 -9.78 -3.85
N PRO A 131 -2.05 -9.51 -4.88
CA PRO A 131 -1.88 -8.13 -5.36
C PRO A 131 -3.24 -7.48 -5.65
N ILE A 132 -3.31 -6.15 -5.50
CA ILE A 132 -4.48 -5.42 -5.99
C ILE A 132 -4.49 -5.52 -7.52
N LYS A 133 -5.62 -5.96 -8.07
CA LYS A 133 -5.82 -6.23 -9.49
C LYS A 133 -6.07 -4.95 -10.28
N ASP A 134 -6.94 -4.10 -9.75
CA ASP A 134 -7.41 -2.90 -10.43
C ASP A 134 -7.96 -1.86 -9.43
N PHE A 135 -8.27 -0.67 -9.93
CA PHE A 135 -8.84 0.40 -9.10
C PHE A 135 -10.25 0.07 -8.59
N THR A 136 -11.02 -0.79 -9.27
CA THR A 136 -12.36 -1.20 -8.81
C THR A 136 -12.27 -2.03 -7.54
N GLN A 137 -11.34 -2.98 -7.48
CA GLN A 137 -11.05 -3.74 -6.27
C GLN A 137 -10.54 -2.81 -5.15
N PHE A 138 -9.62 -1.89 -5.47
CA PHE A 138 -9.15 -0.89 -4.50
C PHE A 138 -10.32 -0.10 -3.90
N VAL A 139 -11.21 0.43 -4.73
CA VAL A 139 -12.38 1.21 -4.29
C VAL A 139 -13.29 0.40 -3.39
N THR A 140 -13.53 -0.86 -3.73
CA THR A 140 -14.36 -1.77 -2.93
C THR A 140 -13.80 -1.94 -1.53
N ILE A 141 -12.49 -2.24 -1.43
CA ILE A 141 -11.79 -2.41 -0.14
C ILE A 141 -11.75 -1.08 0.63
N ALA A 142 -11.37 0.02 -0.02
CA ALA A 142 -11.22 1.32 0.62
C ALA A 142 -12.55 1.80 1.26
N ARG A 143 -13.68 1.63 0.56
CA ARG A 143 -15.00 2.03 1.07
C ARG A 143 -15.36 1.29 2.36
N SER A 144 -15.17 -0.03 2.41
CA SER A 144 -15.51 -0.83 3.59
C SER A 144 -14.48 -0.66 4.71
N TYR A 145 -13.20 -0.75 4.38
CA TYR A 145 -12.11 -0.79 5.36
C TYR A 145 -11.81 0.58 5.96
N TRP A 146 -11.70 1.61 5.13
CA TRP A 146 -11.40 2.98 5.59
C TRP A 146 -12.67 3.79 5.89
N LYS A 147 -13.86 3.26 5.59
CA LYS A 147 -15.15 3.93 5.77
C LYS A 147 -15.16 5.31 5.11
N VAL A 148 -14.84 5.33 3.82
CA VAL A 148 -14.80 6.56 3.02
C VAL A 148 -15.68 6.46 1.79
N ALA A 149 -16.16 7.61 1.32
CA ALA A 149 -16.61 7.75 -0.05
C ALA A 149 -15.40 7.87 -0.99
N VAL A 150 -15.52 7.35 -2.20
CA VAL A 150 -14.48 7.45 -3.22
C VAL A 150 -15.09 8.01 -4.50
N TYR A 151 -14.49 9.07 -5.00
CA TYR A 151 -14.87 9.85 -6.17
C TYR A 151 -13.75 9.82 -7.21
N ARG A 152 -14.07 10.22 -8.43
CA ARG A 152 -13.02 10.47 -9.44
C ARG A 152 -12.22 11.72 -9.08
N ASN A 153 -10.93 11.71 -9.43
CA ASN A 153 -10.06 12.86 -9.21
C ASN A 153 -10.34 13.98 -10.23
N ASP A 154 -11.31 14.83 -9.89
CA ASP A 154 -11.63 16.07 -10.63
C ASP A 154 -10.83 17.29 -10.12
N VAL A 155 -10.09 17.14 -9.02
CA VAL A 155 -9.41 18.26 -8.34
C VAL A 155 -8.00 18.52 -8.89
N CYS A 156 -7.30 17.46 -9.31
CA CYS A 156 -5.99 17.52 -9.98
C CYS A 156 -6.03 16.69 -11.29
N PRO A 157 -6.65 17.19 -12.37
CA PRO A 157 -6.89 16.40 -13.59
C PRO A 157 -5.62 15.84 -14.24
N ALA A 158 -4.50 16.58 -14.20
CA ALA A 158 -3.23 16.12 -14.76
C ALA A 158 -2.56 15.01 -13.91
N LEU A 159 -2.88 14.89 -12.62
CA LEU A 159 -2.47 13.75 -11.79
C LEU A 159 -3.39 12.53 -11.93
N ALA A 160 -4.62 12.72 -12.39
CA ALA A 160 -5.64 11.67 -12.43
C ALA A 160 -5.23 10.38 -13.21
N PRO A 161 -4.41 10.42 -14.27
CA PRO A 161 -3.90 9.20 -14.90
C PRO A 161 -3.14 8.29 -13.93
N TYR A 162 -2.38 8.87 -13.00
CA TYR A 162 -1.62 8.13 -11.98
C TYR A 162 -2.41 7.91 -10.69
N MET A 163 -3.22 8.88 -10.31
CA MET A 163 -3.96 8.93 -9.04
C MET A 163 -5.43 9.27 -9.32
N PRO A 164 -6.22 8.30 -9.83
CA PRO A 164 -7.56 8.58 -10.33
C PRO A 164 -8.61 8.75 -9.22
N LEU A 165 -8.25 8.49 -7.97
CA LEU A 165 -9.19 8.39 -6.85
C LEU A 165 -9.06 9.58 -5.90
N LEU A 166 -10.19 10.16 -5.52
CA LEU A 166 -10.30 11.08 -4.39
C LEU A 166 -11.12 10.42 -3.29
N CYS A 167 -10.48 10.15 -2.15
CA CYS A 167 -11.14 9.62 -0.96
C CYS A 167 -11.65 10.76 -0.09
N VAL A 168 -12.85 10.61 0.48
CA VAL A 168 -13.48 11.58 1.38
C VAL A 168 -14.06 10.83 2.58
N GLY A 169 -13.57 11.15 3.77
CA GLY A 169 -14.12 10.62 5.03
C GLY A 169 -15.42 11.32 5.44
N ASP A 170 -16.13 10.75 6.41
CA ASP A 170 -17.44 11.25 6.88
C ASP A 170 -17.39 12.70 7.41
N ASN A 171 -16.23 13.15 7.90
CA ASN A 171 -16.01 14.53 8.37
C ASN A 171 -15.66 15.51 7.22
N GLY A 172 -15.64 15.04 5.97
CA GLY A 172 -15.25 15.80 4.79
C GLY A 172 -13.74 15.97 4.60
N THR A 173 -12.90 15.37 5.45
CA THR A 173 -11.46 15.29 5.22
C THR A 173 -11.20 14.44 3.98
N SER A 174 -10.34 14.93 3.08
CA SER A 174 -10.16 14.32 1.76
C SER A 174 -8.70 14.20 1.35
N TRP A 175 -8.37 13.21 0.53
CA TRP A 175 -7.02 12.96 0.03
C TRP A 175 -7.05 12.22 -1.31
N LEU A 176 -6.00 12.40 -2.12
CA LEU A 176 -5.83 11.58 -3.32
C LEU A 176 -5.41 10.16 -2.90
N GLY A 177 -6.21 9.18 -3.34
CA GLY A 177 -6.02 7.77 -3.01
C GLY A 177 -5.09 7.05 -3.98
N ALA A 178 -4.71 5.81 -3.60
CA ALA A 178 -3.96 4.89 -4.46
C ALA A 178 -2.60 5.42 -4.96
N ALA A 179 -1.92 6.25 -4.16
CA ALA A 179 -0.64 6.87 -4.52
C ALA A 179 0.60 6.06 -4.09
N ASN A 180 0.54 4.73 -4.20
CA ASN A 180 1.68 3.85 -3.91
C ASN A 180 2.17 3.14 -5.19
N ASP A 181 3.37 2.56 -5.13
CA ASP A 181 4.01 1.96 -6.32
C ASP A 181 3.19 0.85 -6.96
N ASP A 182 2.50 0.02 -6.18
CA ASP A 182 1.64 -1.04 -6.69
C ASP A 182 0.49 -0.47 -7.54
N MET A 183 -0.18 0.58 -7.05
CA MET A 183 -1.28 1.21 -7.78
C MET A 183 -0.80 2.05 -8.96
N LEU A 184 0.36 2.71 -8.85
CA LEU A 184 1.00 3.39 -9.99
C LEU A 184 1.36 2.40 -11.09
N ASN A 185 1.84 1.20 -10.73
CA ASN A 185 2.14 0.15 -11.68
C ASN A 185 0.88 -0.37 -12.39
N ILE A 186 -0.27 -0.44 -11.72
CA ILE A 186 -1.56 -0.75 -12.38
C ILE A 186 -1.89 0.31 -13.45
N ALA A 187 -1.75 1.58 -13.11
CA ALA A 187 -1.99 2.67 -14.05
C ALA A 187 -1.03 2.59 -15.25
N ILE A 188 0.28 2.46 -15.01
CA ILE A 188 1.31 2.47 -16.06
C ILE A 188 1.25 1.21 -16.94
N HIS A 189 1.18 0.01 -16.36
CA HIS A 189 1.18 -1.24 -17.12
C HIS A 189 -0.09 -1.41 -17.96
N SER A 190 -1.20 -0.83 -17.52
CA SER A 190 -2.43 -0.79 -18.31
C SER A 190 -2.46 0.33 -19.35
N GLN A 191 -1.36 1.09 -19.52
CA GLN A 191 -1.32 2.31 -20.33
C GLN A 191 -2.51 3.23 -19.99
N PHE A 192 -2.69 3.49 -18.70
CA PHE A 192 -3.74 4.32 -18.10
C PHE A 192 -5.19 3.91 -18.42
N THR A 193 -5.43 2.76 -19.05
CA THR A 193 -6.79 2.28 -19.36
C THR A 193 -7.58 1.95 -18.10
N GLN A 194 -6.92 1.45 -17.04
CA GLN A 194 -7.56 1.20 -15.74
C GLN A 194 -7.97 2.51 -15.05
N SER A 195 -7.09 3.52 -15.06
CA SER A 195 -7.40 4.86 -14.54
C SER A 195 -8.57 5.49 -15.30
N LYS A 196 -8.55 5.42 -16.63
CA LYS A 196 -9.64 5.91 -17.48
C LYS A 196 -10.98 5.23 -17.18
N THR A 197 -10.95 3.92 -16.96
CA THR A 197 -12.15 3.12 -16.66
C THR A 197 -12.77 3.57 -15.33
N ILE A 198 -11.96 3.65 -14.27
CA ILE A 198 -12.49 4.03 -12.95
C ILE A 198 -12.93 5.50 -12.89
N LEU A 199 -12.26 6.41 -13.61
CA LEU A 199 -12.67 7.83 -13.71
C LEU A 199 -14.04 8.00 -14.40
N LYS A 200 -14.43 7.09 -15.28
CA LYS A 200 -15.75 7.09 -15.93
C LYS A 200 -16.85 6.53 -15.03
N ASP A 201 -16.50 5.56 -14.19
CA ASP A 201 -17.43 4.86 -13.32
C ASP A 201 -17.75 5.65 -12.04
N LEU A 202 -16.74 6.33 -11.47
CA LEU A 202 -16.90 7.06 -10.23
C LEU A 202 -17.59 8.42 -10.43
N PRO A 203 -18.43 8.85 -9.46
CA PRO A 203 -19.05 10.16 -9.48
C PRO A 203 -18.03 11.28 -9.24
N SER A 204 -18.37 12.49 -9.70
CA SER A 204 -17.66 13.71 -9.31
C SER A 204 -17.76 13.95 -7.79
N PRO A 205 -16.72 14.53 -7.17
CA PRO A 205 -16.77 14.91 -5.76
C PRO A 205 -17.85 15.98 -5.48
N PRO A 206 -18.33 16.09 -4.23
CA PRO A 206 -19.20 17.19 -3.82
C PRO A 206 -18.55 18.55 -4.06
N VAL A 207 -19.36 19.56 -4.38
CA VAL A 207 -18.88 20.89 -4.78
C VAL A 207 -18.03 21.53 -3.69
N GLU A 208 -18.40 21.37 -2.42
CA GLU A 208 -17.67 21.86 -1.27
C GLU A 208 -16.27 21.24 -1.14
N ILE A 209 -16.12 19.96 -1.52
CA ILE A 209 -14.80 19.30 -1.53
C ILE A 209 -13.95 19.86 -2.66
N ILE A 210 -14.53 20.02 -3.86
CA ILE A 210 -13.84 20.63 -5.00
C ILE A 210 -13.34 22.04 -4.65
N GLN A 211 -14.18 22.86 -4.00
CA GLN A 211 -13.83 24.23 -3.61
C GLN A 211 -12.65 24.25 -2.62
N ARG A 212 -12.63 23.38 -1.60
CA ARG A 212 -11.51 23.29 -0.65
C ARG A 212 -10.20 22.95 -1.36
N TRP A 213 -10.23 21.96 -2.26
CA TRP A 213 -9.06 21.60 -3.07
C TRP A 213 -8.63 22.73 -3.98
N GLN A 214 -9.56 23.43 -4.64
CA GLN A 214 -9.22 24.57 -5.47
C GLN A 214 -8.53 25.68 -4.66
N SER A 215 -9.03 26.01 -3.46
CA SER A 215 -8.39 26.98 -2.56
C SER A 215 -6.99 26.55 -2.14
N LEU A 216 -6.79 25.26 -1.81
CA LEU A 216 -5.47 24.73 -1.49
C LEU A 216 -4.49 24.84 -2.67
N LEU A 217 -4.94 24.47 -3.87
CA LEU A 217 -4.12 24.42 -5.08
C LEU A 217 -3.65 25.80 -5.56
N LEU A 218 -4.26 26.89 -5.09
CA LEU A 218 -3.77 28.25 -5.32
C LEU A 218 -2.35 28.46 -4.76
N ASN A 219 -1.92 27.66 -3.78
CA ASN A 219 -0.57 27.72 -3.22
C ASN A 219 0.49 27.04 -4.09
N PHE A 220 0.12 26.37 -5.18
CA PHE A 220 1.01 25.51 -5.98
C PHE A 220 1.22 26.04 -7.41
N THR A 221 1.42 27.35 -7.59
CA THR A 221 1.40 28.03 -8.90
C THR A 221 2.43 27.57 -9.94
N HIS A 222 3.45 26.80 -9.54
CA HIS A 222 4.56 26.39 -10.42
C HIS A 222 4.53 24.91 -10.82
N ASP A 223 3.67 24.10 -10.22
CA ASP A 223 3.59 22.67 -10.55
C ASP A 223 2.46 22.42 -11.57
N PRO A 224 2.77 22.09 -12.84
CA PRO A 224 1.76 21.86 -13.86
C PRO A 224 0.88 20.64 -13.55
N LEU A 225 1.37 19.63 -12.83
CA LEU A 225 0.57 18.45 -12.49
C LEU A 225 -0.54 18.76 -11.47
N LEU A 226 -0.33 19.80 -10.65
CA LEU A 226 -1.30 20.28 -9.66
C LEU A 226 -2.20 21.41 -10.19
N THR A 227 -1.69 22.23 -11.11
CA THR A 227 -2.39 23.45 -11.56
C THR A 227 -3.13 23.30 -12.88
N THR A 228 -2.68 22.41 -13.76
CA THR A 228 -3.26 22.28 -15.10
C THR A 228 -4.73 21.86 -15.00
N LYS A 229 -5.58 22.67 -15.62
CA LYS A 229 -7.01 22.41 -15.77
C LYS A 229 -7.27 21.58 -17.01
N GLY A 230 -8.38 20.86 -17.00
CA GLY A 230 -8.80 20.04 -18.12
C GLY A 230 -9.63 18.85 -17.66
N ASP A 231 -9.80 17.91 -18.58
CA ASP A 231 -10.53 16.67 -18.33
C ASP A 231 -9.55 15.53 -18.02
N ALA A 232 -9.77 14.85 -16.90
CA ALA A 232 -8.92 13.75 -16.43
C ALA A 232 -8.85 12.57 -17.42
N ILE A 233 -9.95 12.30 -18.13
CA ILE A 233 -10.04 11.23 -19.14
C ILE A 233 -9.16 11.58 -20.35
N THR A 234 -9.14 12.84 -20.75
CA THR A 234 -8.28 13.34 -21.84
C THR A 234 -6.80 13.19 -21.48
N PHE A 235 -6.40 13.52 -20.25
CA PHE A 235 -5.02 13.29 -19.79
C PHE A 235 -4.61 11.81 -19.84
N CYS A 236 -5.53 10.88 -19.54
CA CYS A 236 -5.25 9.46 -19.68
C CYS A 236 -4.89 9.12 -21.14
N ASP A 237 -5.63 9.64 -22.11
CA ASP A 237 -5.36 9.41 -23.54
C ASP A 237 -4.05 10.04 -24.00
N GLU A 238 -3.76 11.26 -23.55
CA GLU A 238 -2.51 11.95 -23.87
C GLU A 238 -1.29 11.22 -23.32
N TYR A 239 -1.35 10.78 -22.07
CA TYR A 239 -0.22 10.13 -21.43
C TYR A 239 -0.01 8.74 -22.04
N SER A 240 -1.08 8.03 -22.40
CA SER A 240 -1.01 6.74 -23.09
C SER A 240 -0.31 6.84 -24.45
N LYS A 241 -0.60 7.88 -25.24
CA LYS A 241 0.01 8.09 -26.57
C LYS A 241 1.50 8.38 -26.51
N LYS A 242 1.98 8.96 -25.40
CA LYS A 242 3.41 9.27 -25.18
C LYS A 242 4.23 8.06 -24.72
N LEU A 243 3.58 7.00 -24.24
CA LEU A 243 4.25 5.79 -23.77
C LEU A 243 4.51 4.82 -24.92
N GLN A 244 5.71 4.84 -25.49
CA GLN A 244 6.29 3.64 -26.12
C GLN A 244 6.99 2.74 -25.09
N HIS A 245 7.40 3.32 -23.96
CA HIS A 245 7.98 2.70 -22.76
C HIS A 245 7.53 3.48 -21.51
N PRO A 246 7.65 2.94 -20.28
CA PRO A 246 7.29 3.67 -19.06
C PRO A 246 8.06 4.99 -18.96
N ASP A 247 7.38 6.13 -19.02
CA ASP A 247 7.97 7.45 -18.77
C ASP A 247 8.18 7.63 -17.27
N LEU A 248 9.32 7.10 -16.79
CA LEU A 248 9.69 7.13 -15.38
C LEU A 248 9.90 8.56 -14.89
N ALA A 249 10.39 9.47 -15.74
CA ALA A 249 10.58 10.87 -15.36
C ALA A 249 9.24 11.55 -15.07
N HIS A 250 8.23 11.30 -15.92
CA HIS A 250 6.89 11.84 -15.70
C HIS A 250 6.17 11.20 -14.51
N ARG A 251 6.36 9.89 -14.29
CA ARG A 251 5.90 9.22 -13.06
C ARG A 251 6.53 9.87 -11.83
N ASP A 252 7.84 10.07 -11.81
CA ASP A 252 8.54 10.62 -10.66
C ASP A 252 8.10 12.06 -10.38
N ALA A 253 7.88 12.86 -11.43
CA ALA A 253 7.27 14.19 -11.31
C ALA A 253 5.87 14.12 -10.68
N ALA A 254 5.03 13.17 -11.08
CA ALA A 254 3.71 12.95 -10.48
C ALA A 254 3.77 12.55 -9.00
N VAL A 255 4.73 11.71 -8.62
CA VAL A 255 4.96 11.31 -7.22
C VAL A 255 5.45 12.51 -6.40
N ILE A 256 6.35 13.34 -6.94
CA ILE A 256 6.85 14.55 -6.29
C ILE A 256 5.72 15.55 -6.09
N ALA A 257 4.92 15.82 -7.13
CA ALA A 257 3.77 16.70 -7.09
C ALA A 257 2.78 16.26 -5.99
N TYR A 258 2.41 14.97 -5.97
CA TYR A 258 1.56 14.42 -4.92
C TYR A 258 2.17 14.56 -3.52
N SER A 259 3.46 14.28 -3.37
CA SER A 259 4.15 14.33 -2.07
C SER A 259 4.26 15.76 -1.52
N SER A 260 4.12 16.78 -2.38
CA SER A 260 4.09 18.19 -1.98
C SER A 260 2.75 18.63 -1.39
N LEU A 261 1.67 17.87 -1.65
CA LEU A 261 0.35 18.15 -1.08
C LEU A 261 0.32 17.84 0.42
N PRO A 262 -0.54 18.52 1.21
CA PRO A 262 -0.82 18.09 2.57
C PRO A 262 -1.39 16.68 2.57
N LYS A 263 -1.17 15.93 3.66
CA LYS A 263 -1.65 14.55 3.81
C LYS A 263 -3.18 14.43 3.66
N SER A 264 -3.90 15.50 3.98
CA SER A 264 -5.35 15.61 3.81
C SER A 264 -5.77 17.07 3.71
N VAL A 265 -6.94 17.30 3.10
CA VAL A 265 -7.58 18.60 2.85
C VAL A 265 -8.94 18.65 3.54
#